data_AF-A0A8J9UIU7-F1
#
_entry.id   AF-A0A8J9UIU7-F1
#
_cell.length_a   1.000
_cell.length_b   1.000
_cell.length_c   1.000
_cell.angle_alpha   90.00
_cell.angle_beta   90.00
_cell.angle_gamma   90.00
#
_symmetry.space_group_name_H-M   'P 1'
#
loop_
_entity.id
_entity.type
_entity.pdbx_description
1 polymer ?
#
loop_
_entity_poly.entity_id
_entity_poly.type
_entity_poly.pdbx_seq_one_letter_code
_entity_poly.pdbx_strand_id
1 'polypeptide(L)'
;MLKPAGEKEKKQWEATIQCAIKEKRAQMDKEFQKRNNDQKLANDKRLKDSLNNQLERHQETLEKRLAQKEKETTKKLEVLVAEKVAYEKGIFKQQLGEMAAKVKVIEDKLNARLKAERDQKLSQELWSAGAALLAATKKGEPYVKVDKELKAIKKASGGGDKLVDTVLKAIPESVKEKGLVPESVLRERYQKMEATALKVALVEQEGAPLPIYFISWLQSTLLFMKLSGIPQQEIDKPPQEPFEDLDTFDLLQRARFWIERGNLAVAIRYVSYLEGASRAAAATWYDAARSHMETRQAAEAILAHAAALGLQYI
;
A
#
# COMPACT_ATOMS: atom_id res chain seq x y z
N MET A 1 -60.19 -57.46 -149.77
CA MET A 1 -58.86 -58.11 -149.70
C MET A 1 -58.07 -57.50 -148.54
N LEU A 2 -57.61 -58.35 -147.60
CA LEU A 2 -56.40 -58.26 -146.74
C LEU A 2 -56.08 -56.99 -145.88
N LYS A 3 -56.50 -57.00 -144.59
CA LYS A 3 -55.75 -56.94 -143.28
C LYS A 3 -54.30 -56.33 -143.22
N PRO A 4 -53.72 -56.07 -142.00
CA PRO A 4 -54.15 -55.38 -140.75
C PRO A 4 -52.94 -54.58 -140.11
N ALA A 5 -52.98 -54.19 -138.81
CA ALA A 5 -51.82 -54.10 -137.86
C ALA A 5 -51.48 -52.77 -137.11
N GLY A 6 -52.05 -51.60 -137.40
CA GLY A 6 -51.57 -50.34 -136.79
C GLY A 6 -52.08 -49.94 -135.39
N GLU A 7 -53.20 -50.48 -134.90
CA GLU A 7 -53.83 -50.01 -133.64
C GLU A 7 -53.31 -50.71 -132.36
N LYS A 8 -52.76 -51.92 -132.49
CA LYS A 8 -52.18 -52.65 -131.34
C LYS A 8 -50.83 -52.07 -130.93
N GLU A 9 -50.03 -51.60 -131.89
CA GLU A 9 -48.73 -50.98 -131.63
C GLU A 9 -48.86 -49.62 -130.93
N LYS A 10 -49.85 -48.78 -131.28
CA LYS A 10 -50.11 -47.50 -130.58
C LYS A 10 -50.53 -47.69 -129.13
N LYS A 11 -51.40 -48.65 -128.82
CA LYS A 11 -51.79 -48.96 -127.43
C LYS A 11 -50.65 -49.56 -126.62
N GLN A 12 -49.80 -50.38 -127.23
CA GLN A 12 -48.59 -50.90 -126.58
C GLN A 12 -47.56 -49.79 -126.33
N TRP A 13 -47.42 -48.85 -127.26
CA TRP A 13 -46.53 -47.69 -127.13
C TRP A 13 -47.03 -46.63 -126.12
N GLU A 14 -48.34 -46.37 -126.07
CA GLU A 14 -48.95 -45.52 -125.03
C GLU A 14 -48.89 -46.17 -123.65
N ALA A 15 -49.03 -47.49 -123.56
CA ALA A 15 -48.88 -48.23 -122.30
C ALA A 15 -47.42 -48.21 -121.81
N THR A 16 -46.42 -48.35 -122.68
CA THR A 16 -45.00 -48.24 -122.30
C THR A 16 -44.64 -46.81 -121.90
N ILE A 17 -45.16 -45.80 -122.58
CA ILE A 17 -44.99 -44.39 -122.19
C ILE A 17 -45.67 -44.09 -120.85
N GLN A 18 -46.91 -44.54 -120.64
CA GLN A 18 -47.60 -44.37 -119.37
C GLN A 18 -46.91 -45.12 -118.23
N CYS A 19 -46.35 -46.30 -118.49
CA CYS A 19 -45.56 -47.05 -117.52
C CYS A 19 -44.27 -46.28 -117.18
N ALA A 20 -43.56 -45.75 -118.18
CA ALA A 20 -42.37 -44.92 -117.99
C ALA A 20 -42.67 -43.61 -117.23
N ILE A 21 -43.81 -42.96 -117.51
CA ILE A 21 -44.26 -41.77 -116.78
C ILE A 21 -44.62 -42.11 -115.32
N LYS A 22 -45.31 -43.23 -115.08
CA LYS A 22 -45.63 -43.70 -113.72
C LYS A 22 -44.36 -44.05 -112.94
N GLU A 23 -43.40 -44.70 -113.59
CA GLU A 23 -42.12 -45.05 -112.98
C GLU A 23 -41.28 -43.80 -112.68
N LYS A 24 -41.25 -42.81 -113.59
CA LYS A 24 -40.61 -41.51 -113.35
C LYS A 24 -41.31 -40.70 -112.25
N ARG A 25 -42.64 -40.71 -112.18
CA ARG A 25 -43.39 -40.10 -111.06
C ARG A 25 -43.11 -40.81 -109.74
N ALA A 26 -43.10 -42.14 -109.73
CA ALA A 26 -42.77 -42.90 -108.53
C ALA A 26 -41.31 -42.71 -108.09
N GLN A 27 -40.37 -42.56 -109.04
CA GLN A 27 -38.97 -42.19 -108.76
C GLN A 27 -38.91 -40.76 -108.18
N MET A 28 -39.61 -39.81 -108.80
CA MET A 28 -39.68 -38.42 -108.33
C MET A 28 -40.33 -38.31 -106.94
N ASP A 29 -41.41 -39.04 -106.67
CA ASP A 29 -42.09 -39.07 -105.37
C ASP A 29 -41.20 -39.72 -104.30
N LYS A 30 -40.50 -40.81 -104.65
CA LYS A 30 -39.51 -41.43 -103.75
C LYS A 30 -38.34 -40.49 -103.46
N GLU A 31 -37.83 -39.79 -104.46
CA GLU A 31 -36.77 -38.80 -104.30
C GLU A 31 -37.25 -37.59 -103.48
N PHE A 32 -38.48 -37.12 -103.71
CA PHE A 32 -39.08 -36.02 -102.97
C PHE A 32 -39.34 -36.40 -101.51
N GLN A 33 -39.88 -37.60 -101.25
CA GLN A 33 -40.06 -38.13 -99.91
C GLN A 33 -38.71 -38.32 -99.20
N LYS A 34 -37.69 -38.83 -99.89
CA LYS A 34 -36.32 -38.92 -99.35
C LYS A 34 -35.80 -37.53 -98.98
N ARG A 35 -35.84 -36.56 -99.89
CA ARG A 35 -35.40 -35.18 -99.61
C ARG A 35 -36.17 -34.54 -98.47
N ASN A 36 -37.49 -34.73 -98.40
CA ASN A 36 -38.32 -34.20 -97.33
C ASN A 36 -37.97 -34.84 -95.98
N ASN A 37 -37.76 -36.15 -95.94
CA ASN A 37 -37.33 -36.86 -94.74
C ASN A 37 -35.91 -36.47 -94.32
N ASP A 38 -34.98 -36.35 -95.26
CA ASP A 38 -33.62 -35.89 -95.01
C ASP A 38 -33.62 -34.45 -94.48
N GLN A 39 -34.48 -33.59 -95.00
CA GLN A 39 -34.63 -32.21 -94.57
C GLN A 39 -35.28 -32.09 -93.19
N LYS A 40 -36.28 -32.93 -92.88
CA LYS A 40 -36.85 -33.05 -91.53
C LYS A 40 -35.81 -33.55 -90.53
N LEU A 41 -35.08 -34.61 -90.86
CA LEU A 41 -34.01 -35.15 -90.02
C LEU A 41 -32.89 -34.13 -89.80
N ALA A 42 -32.50 -33.38 -90.84
CA ALA A 42 -31.51 -32.33 -90.73
C ALA A 42 -32.01 -31.16 -89.87
N ASN A 43 -33.29 -30.79 -89.99
CA ASN A 43 -33.90 -29.74 -89.18
C ASN A 43 -34.04 -30.16 -87.71
N ASP A 44 -34.49 -31.39 -87.44
CA ASP A 44 -34.60 -31.95 -86.10
C ASP A 44 -33.24 -32.08 -85.42
N LYS A 45 -32.20 -32.48 -86.17
CA LYS A 45 -30.81 -32.48 -85.68
C LYS A 45 -30.36 -31.06 -85.35
N ARG A 46 -30.51 -30.10 -86.27
CA ARG A 46 -30.15 -28.69 -86.02
C ARG A 46 -30.90 -28.09 -84.83
N LEU A 47 -32.18 -28.42 -84.67
CA LEU A 47 -33.00 -27.96 -83.55
C LEU A 47 -32.48 -28.53 -82.23
N LYS A 48 -32.24 -29.86 -82.17
CA LYS A 48 -31.65 -30.52 -80.99
C LYS A 48 -30.28 -29.95 -80.65
N ASP A 49 -29.42 -29.75 -81.64
CA ASP A 49 -28.10 -29.17 -81.44
C ASP A 49 -28.21 -27.73 -80.93
N SER A 50 -29.15 -26.94 -81.46
CA SER A 50 -29.40 -25.57 -80.99
C SER A 50 -29.93 -25.52 -79.55
N LEU A 51 -30.83 -26.44 -79.16
CA LEU A 51 -31.38 -26.54 -77.81
C LEU A 51 -30.32 -27.01 -76.81
N ASN A 52 -29.51 -28.00 -77.18
CA ASN A 52 -28.39 -28.46 -76.35
C ASN A 52 -27.36 -27.35 -76.15
N ASN A 53 -26.98 -26.64 -77.22
CA ASN A 53 -26.07 -25.49 -77.12
C ASN A 53 -26.67 -24.36 -76.26
N GLN A 54 -27.97 -24.11 -76.35
CA GLN A 54 -28.64 -23.13 -75.49
C GLN A 54 -28.65 -23.59 -74.02
N LEU A 55 -28.97 -24.86 -73.76
CA LEU A 55 -29.00 -25.43 -72.42
C LEU A 55 -27.63 -25.41 -71.77
N GLU A 56 -26.58 -25.79 -72.49
CA GLU A 56 -25.19 -25.72 -72.03
C GLU A 56 -24.77 -24.28 -71.71
N ARG A 57 -25.05 -23.33 -72.61
CA ARG A 57 -24.79 -21.89 -72.35
C ARG A 57 -25.58 -21.37 -71.15
N HIS A 58 -26.83 -21.81 -70.99
CA HIS A 58 -27.65 -21.43 -69.84
C HIS A 58 -27.10 -22.02 -68.54
N GLN A 59 -26.67 -23.29 -68.55
CA GLN A 59 -26.01 -23.95 -67.42
C GLN A 59 -24.72 -23.23 -67.05
N GLU A 60 -23.83 -22.98 -68.01
CA GLU A 60 -22.61 -22.20 -67.77
C GLU A 60 -22.91 -20.81 -67.21
N THR A 61 -23.94 -20.14 -67.73
CA THR A 61 -24.33 -18.80 -67.26
C THR A 61 -24.88 -18.86 -65.83
N LEU A 62 -25.65 -19.90 -65.50
CA LEU A 62 -26.16 -20.13 -64.15
C LEU A 62 -25.03 -20.43 -63.17
N GLU A 63 -24.08 -21.29 -63.53
CA GLU A 63 -22.90 -21.58 -62.73
C GLU A 63 -22.05 -20.33 -62.50
N LYS A 64 -21.81 -19.53 -63.55
CA LYS A 64 -21.10 -18.24 -63.44
C LYS A 64 -21.82 -17.29 -62.48
N ARG A 65 -23.15 -17.20 -62.56
CA ARG A 65 -23.96 -16.36 -61.65
C ARG A 65 -23.99 -16.89 -60.23
N LEU A 66 -24.06 -18.20 -60.02
CA LEU A 66 -24.00 -18.83 -58.71
C LEU A 66 -22.64 -18.58 -58.06
N ALA A 67 -21.55 -18.85 -58.77
CA ALA A 67 -20.20 -18.57 -58.30
C ALA A 67 -19.98 -17.09 -57.99
N GLN A 68 -20.57 -16.18 -58.79
CA GLN A 68 -20.51 -14.75 -58.52
C GLN A 68 -21.32 -14.38 -57.26
N LYS A 69 -22.52 -14.96 -57.08
CA LYS A 69 -23.34 -14.74 -55.88
C LYS A 69 -22.69 -15.29 -54.63
N GLU A 70 -22.09 -16.47 -54.69
CA GLU A 70 -21.30 -17.04 -53.59
C GLU A 70 -20.12 -16.14 -53.22
N LYS A 71 -19.38 -15.63 -54.21
CA LYS A 71 -18.30 -14.67 -53.96
C LYS A 71 -18.80 -13.35 -53.36
N GLU A 72 -19.98 -12.87 -53.78
CA GLU A 72 -20.59 -11.67 -53.22
C GLU A 72 -21.07 -11.90 -51.78
N THR A 73 -21.67 -13.06 -51.48
CA THR A 73 -22.15 -13.39 -50.14
C THR A 73 -21.00 -13.64 -49.18
N THR A 74 -19.94 -14.34 -49.61
CA THR A 74 -18.74 -14.57 -48.78
C THR A 74 -18.06 -13.25 -48.45
N LYS A 75 -17.87 -12.36 -49.43
CA LYS A 75 -17.32 -11.02 -49.19
C LYS A 75 -18.18 -10.21 -48.21
N LYS A 76 -19.51 -10.22 -48.36
CA LYS A 76 -20.41 -9.53 -47.42
C LYS A 76 -20.29 -10.11 -46.02
N LEU A 77 -20.20 -11.43 -45.90
CA LEU A 77 -20.06 -12.10 -44.62
C LEU A 77 -18.70 -11.80 -43.96
N GLU A 78 -17.62 -11.81 -44.73
CA GLU A 78 -16.29 -11.39 -44.28
C GLU A 78 -16.28 -9.94 -43.77
N VAL A 79 -16.90 -9.03 -44.51
CA VAL A 79 -17.02 -7.62 -44.10
C VAL A 79 -17.83 -7.48 -42.81
N LEU A 80 -18.98 -8.15 -42.71
CA LEU A 80 -19.81 -8.13 -41.50
C LEU A 80 -19.09 -8.71 -40.29
N VAL A 81 -18.38 -9.83 -40.47
CA VAL A 81 -17.57 -10.45 -39.40
C VAL A 81 -16.45 -9.50 -38.98
N ALA A 82 -15.74 -8.89 -39.93
CA ALA A 82 -14.69 -7.94 -39.64
C ALA A 82 -15.21 -6.71 -38.88
N GLU A 83 -16.38 -6.18 -39.27
CA GLU A 83 -17.03 -5.05 -38.61
C GLU A 83 -17.48 -5.39 -37.19
N LYS A 84 -18.09 -6.56 -36.97
CA LYS A 84 -18.50 -7.04 -35.63
C LYS A 84 -17.29 -7.27 -34.73
N VAL A 85 -16.24 -7.89 -35.24
CA VAL A 85 -14.99 -8.09 -34.50
C VAL A 85 -14.32 -6.75 -34.17
N ALA A 86 -14.33 -5.79 -35.09
CA ALA A 86 -13.79 -4.45 -34.83
C ALA A 86 -14.60 -3.72 -33.75
N TYR A 87 -15.92 -3.81 -33.78
CA TYR A 87 -16.82 -3.24 -32.78
C TYR A 87 -16.58 -3.84 -31.38
N GLU A 88 -16.54 -5.17 -31.27
CA GLU A 88 -16.26 -5.87 -30.02
C GLU A 88 -14.86 -5.55 -29.47
N LYS A 89 -13.84 -5.50 -30.34
CA LYS A 89 -12.49 -5.06 -29.95
C LYS A 89 -12.47 -3.63 -29.44
N GLY A 90 -13.28 -2.74 -30.03
CA GLY A 90 -13.44 -1.35 -29.58
C GLY A 90 -14.00 -1.27 -28.16
N ILE A 91 -15.10 -1.98 -27.88
CA ILE A 91 -15.70 -2.06 -26.54
C ILE A 91 -14.73 -2.66 -25.55
N PHE A 92 -14.10 -3.79 -25.88
CA PHE A 92 -13.16 -4.46 -24.99
C PHE A 92 -11.95 -3.57 -24.66
N LYS A 93 -11.45 -2.81 -25.63
CA LYS A 93 -10.36 -1.84 -25.40
C LYS A 93 -10.78 -0.72 -24.45
N GLN A 94 -12.01 -0.22 -24.55
CA GLN A 94 -12.55 0.77 -23.61
C GLN A 94 -12.65 0.19 -22.20
N GLN A 95 -13.22 -1.01 -22.06
CA GLN A 95 -13.32 -1.71 -20.77
C GLN A 95 -11.95 -1.99 -20.15
N LEU A 96 -10.95 -2.40 -20.95
CA LEU A 96 -9.58 -2.56 -20.50
C LEU A 96 -8.96 -1.23 -20.03
N GLY A 97 -9.24 -0.14 -20.74
CA GLY A 97 -8.78 1.20 -20.34
C GLY A 97 -9.37 1.63 -18.99
N GLU A 98 -10.67 1.44 -18.80
CA GLU A 98 -11.34 1.71 -17.53
C GLU A 98 -10.82 0.83 -16.39
N MET A 99 -10.63 -0.47 -16.65
CA MET A 99 -10.11 -1.41 -15.66
C MET A 99 -8.67 -1.06 -15.27
N ALA A 100 -7.82 -0.75 -16.25
CA ALA A 100 -6.45 -0.30 -16.00
C ALA A 100 -6.42 1.00 -15.18
N ALA A 101 -7.32 1.95 -15.46
CA ALA A 101 -7.43 3.18 -14.67
C ALA A 101 -7.86 2.88 -13.22
N LYS A 102 -8.86 2.02 -13.01
CA LYS A 102 -9.30 1.61 -11.66
C LYS A 102 -8.19 0.92 -10.89
N VAL A 103 -7.44 0.02 -11.52
CA VAL A 103 -6.31 -0.68 -10.90
C VAL A 103 -5.23 0.31 -10.48
N LYS A 104 -4.86 1.28 -11.32
CA LYS A 104 -3.90 2.33 -10.96
C LYS A 104 -4.35 3.15 -9.76
N VAL A 105 -5.62 3.57 -9.72
CA VAL A 105 -6.18 4.30 -8.58
C VAL A 105 -6.13 3.48 -7.30
N ILE A 106 -6.41 2.17 -7.39
CA ILE A 106 -6.30 1.27 -6.24
C ILE A 106 -4.84 1.13 -5.79
N GLU A 107 -3.91 0.96 -6.74
CA GLU A 107 -2.48 0.83 -6.46
C GLU A 107 -1.93 2.11 -5.79
N ASP A 108 -2.27 3.29 -6.31
CA ASP A 108 -1.85 4.57 -5.74
C ASP A 108 -2.42 4.76 -4.32
N LYS A 109 -3.72 4.47 -4.12
CA LYS A 109 -4.36 4.53 -2.80
C LYS A 109 -3.77 3.51 -1.82
N LEU A 110 -3.50 2.31 -2.29
CA LEU A 110 -2.91 1.24 -1.48
C LEU A 110 -1.48 1.63 -1.08
N ASN A 111 -0.67 2.15 -2.00
CA ASN A 111 0.69 2.61 -1.72
C ASN A 111 0.70 3.79 -0.73
N ALA A 112 -0.22 4.74 -0.87
CA ALA A 112 -0.37 5.85 0.08
C ALA A 112 -0.77 5.32 1.48
N ARG A 113 -1.75 4.42 1.55
CA ARG A 113 -2.20 3.81 2.80
C ARG A 113 -1.11 2.96 3.46
N LEU A 114 -0.35 2.18 2.68
CA LEU A 114 0.76 1.38 3.20
C LEU A 114 1.88 2.24 3.79
N LYS A 115 2.12 3.44 3.25
CA LYS A 115 3.07 4.40 3.86
C LYS A 115 2.51 4.92 5.18
N ALA A 116 1.27 5.42 5.18
CA ALA A 116 0.61 5.91 6.40
C ALA A 116 0.54 4.84 7.52
N GLU A 117 0.18 3.60 7.19
CA GLU A 117 0.14 2.50 8.16
C GLU A 117 1.52 2.12 8.71
N ARG A 118 2.59 2.23 7.90
CA ARG A 118 3.96 2.03 8.41
C ARG A 118 4.31 3.11 9.42
N ASP A 119 4.11 4.37 9.07
CA ASP A 119 4.47 5.50 9.94
C ASP A 119 3.62 5.52 11.23
N GLN A 120 2.34 5.15 11.13
CA GLN A 120 1.47 4.98 12.29
C GLN A 120 1.95 3.85 13.21
N LYS A 121 2.38 2.71 12.67
CA LYS A 121 2.97 1.62 13.47
C LYS A 121 4.24 2.06 14.16
N LEU A 122 5.12 2.79 13.46
CA LEU A 122 6.36 3.32 14.05
C LEU A 122 6.05 4.28 15.21
N SER A 123 5.10 5.20 15.04
CA SER A 123 4.62 6.09 16.11
C SER A 123 4.06 5.32 17.31
N GLN A 124 3.26 4.28 17.07
CA GLN A 124 2.70 3.44 18.15
C GLN A 124 3.76 2.65 18.90
N GLU A 125 4.71 2.04 18.17
CA GLU A 125 5.83 1.33 18.77
C GLU A 125 6.69 2.27 19.61
N LEU A 126 7.03 3.45 19.07
CA LEU A 126 7.81 4.46 19.78
C LEU A 126 7.05 4.99 21.01
N TRP A 127 5.75 5.24 20.89
CA TRP A 127 4.91 5.68 22.00
C TRP A 127 4.83 4.62 23.09
N SER A 128 4.62 3.35 22.74
CA SER A 128 4.53 2.25 23.71
C SER A 128 5.86 2.07 24.47
N ALA A 129 6.99 2.16 23.76
CA ALA A 129 8.31 2.04 24.36
C ALA A 129 8.65 3.27 25.23
N GLY A 130 8.32 4.48 24.79
CA GLY A 130 8.46 5.70 25.58
C GLY A 130 7.54 5.71 26.81
N ALA A 131 6.33 5.19 26.71
CA ALA A 131 5.38 5.08 27.81
C ALA A 131 5.85 4.05 28.84
N ALA A 132 6.39 2.91 28.40
CA ALA A 132 7.01 1.92 29.26
C ALA A 132 8.22 2.49 30.00
N LEU A 133 9.08 3.25 29.29
CA LEU A 133 10.21 3.95 29.88
C LEU A 133 9.75 4.97 30.96
N LEU A 134 8.73 5.78 30.66
CA LEU A 134 8.18 6.72 31.63
C LEU A 134 7.55 5.97 32.83
N ALA A 135 6.83 4.88 32.60
CA ALA A 135 6.26 4.07 33.68
C ALA A 135 7.35 3.51 34.60
N ALA A 136 8.47 3.05 34.04
CA ALA A 136 9.63 2.57 34.79
C ALA A 136 10.26 3.65 35.71
N THR A 137 10.11 4.94 35.38
CA THR A 137 10.56 6.03 36.25
C THR A 137 9.69 6.17 37.51
N LYS A 138 8.38 5.88 37.46
CA LYS A 138 7.46 6.22 38.56
C LYS A 138 7.60 5.30 39.77
N LYS A 139 7.53 3.99 39.57
CA LYS A 139 7.52 2.98 40.63
C LYS A 139 8.23 1.72 40.18
N GLY A 140 8.96 1.07 41.07
CA GLY A 140 9.62 -0.19 40.77
C GLY A 140 10.56 -0.64 41.87
N GLU A 141 11.37 -1.64 41.53
CA GLU A 141 12.47 -2.13 42.33
C GLU A 141 13.57 -1.07 42.51
N PRO A 142 14.50 -1.22 43.48
CA PRO A 142 15.58 -0.26 43.72
C PRO A 142 16.43 0.10 42.51
N TYR A 143 16.53 -0.81 41.54
CA TYR A 143 17.17 -0.62 40.25
C TYR A 143 16.36 -1.33 39.17
N VAL A 144 15.75 -0.56 38.27
CA VAL A 144 14.97 -1.08 37.13
C VAL A 144 15.86 -1.11 35.89
N LYS A 145 16.01 -2.28 35.26
CA LYS A 145 16.76 -2.40 34.00
C LYS A 145 15.93 -1.86 32.84
N VAL A 146 16.50 -0.92 32.10
CA VAL A 146 15.80 -0.16 31.04
C VAL A 146 16.31 -0.52 29.64
N ASP A 147 17.19 -1.52 29.54
CA ASP A 147 17.85 -1.89 28.28
C ASP A 147 16.87 -2.35 27.21
N LYS A 148 15.75 -2.97 27.62
CA LYS A 148 14.75 -3.50 26.69
C LYS A 148 14.00 -2.36 26.03
N GLU A 149 13.61 -1.37 26.82
CA GLU A 149 12.88 -0.17 26.43
C GLU A 149 13.75 0.69 25.53
N LEU A 150 15.03 0.90 25.89
CA LEU A 150 15.98 1.65 25.07
C LEU A 150 16.26 0.96 23.72
N LYS A 151 16.38 -0.36 23.70
CA LYS A 151 16.52 -1.14 22.45
C LYS A 151 15.24 -1.06 21.60
N ALA A 152 14.07 -1.09 22.22
CA ALA A 152 12.79 -0.94 21.52
C ALA A 152 12.67 0.44 20.88
N ILE A 153 13.03 1.52 21.60
CA ILE A 153 13.07 2.89 21.07
C ILE A 153 14.04 3.00 19.89
N LYS A 154 15.25 2.43 20.02
CA LYS A 154 16.24 2.43 18.94
C LYS A 154 15.76 1.67 17.71
N LYS A 155 15.04 0.55 17.90
CA LYS A 155 14.46 -0.24 16.80
C LYS A 155 13.31 0.51 16.12
N ALA A 156 12.43 1.15 16.89
CA ALA A 156 11.28 1.89 16.38
C ALA A 156 11.69 3.14 15.57
N SER A 157 12.82 3.78 15.90
CA SER A 157 13.37 4.91 15.14
C SER A 157 13.93 4.53 13.76
N GLY A 158 14.23 3.24 13.52
CA GLY A 158 14.75 2.77 12.23
C GLY A 158 16.08 3.44 11.78
N GLY A 159 16.73 4.21 12.65
CA GLY A 159 17.97 4.96 12.35
C GLY A 159 17.76 6.25 11.55
N GLY A 160 16.52 6.70 11.35
CA GLY A 160 16.22 7.93 10.59
C GLY A 160 16.05 9.18 11.46
N ASP A 161 15.60 9.02 12.71
CA ASP A 161 15.19 10.15 13.56
C ASP A 161 16.34 10.70 14.40
N LYS A 162 16.93 11.80 13.93
CA LYS A 162 17.99 12.55 14.63
C LYS A 162 17.61 12.91 16.07
N LEU A 163 16.33 13.26 16.30
CA LEU A 163 15.84 13.60 17.64
C LEU A 163 15.95 12.40 18.58
N VAL A 164 15.45 11.23 18.18
CA VAL A 164 15.50 10.02 19.01
C VAL A 164 16.95 9.63 19.29
N ASP A 165 17.84 9.73 18.30
CA ASP A 165 19.26 9.46 18.50
C ASP A 165 19.94 10.44 19.48
N THR A 166 19.62 11.73 19.40
CA THR A 166 20.14 12.73 20.35
C THR A 166 19.64 12.48 21.76
N VAL A 167 18.36 12.12 21.92
CA VAL A 167 17.75 11.83 23.21
C VAL A 167 18.33 10.54 23.82
N LEU A 168 18.55 9.50 23.01
CA LEU A 168 19.20 8.26 23.47
C LEU A 168 20.66 8.45 23.90
N LYS A 169 21.36 9.44 23.31
CA LYS A 169 22.71 9.85 23.73
C LYS A 169 22.70 10.70 24.99
N ALA A 170 21.65 11.50 25.21
CA ALA A 170 21.49 12.33 26.40
C ALA A 170 21.25 11.49 27.67
N ILE A 171 20.77 10.25 27.54
CA ILE A 171 20.58 9.33 28.66
C ILE A 171 21.96 8.87 29.20
N PRO A 172 22.25 9.10 30.50
CA PRO A 172 23.52 8.72 31.12
C PRO A 172 23.84 7.23 31.00
N GLU A 173 25.12 6.92 30.81
CA GLU A 173 25.62 5.53 30.78
C GLU A 173 25.44 4.82 32.14
N SER A 174 25.45 5.59 33.24
CA SER A 174 25.16 5.10 34.58
C SER A 174 23.81 4.37 34.67
N VAL A 175 22.80 4.84 33.92
CA VAL A 175 21.46 4.24 33.88
C VAL A 175 21.45 2.96 33.05
N LYS A 176 22.25 2.89 31.98
CA LYS A 176 22.39 1.71 31.11
C LYS A 176 23.08 0.57 31.86
N GLU A 177 24.10 0.88 32.66
CA GLU A 177 24.88 -0.15 33.37
C GLU A 177 24.27 -0.57 34.71
N LYS A 178 23.88 0.40 35.55
CA LYS A 178 23.43 0.15 36.93
C LYS A 178 21.91 0.02 37.05
N GLY A 179 21.17 0.43 36.02
CA GLY A 179 19.72 0.51 36.04
C GLY A 179 19.22 1.84 36.60
N LEU A 180 17.96 2.16 36.27
CA LEU A 180 17.27 3.37 36.69
C LEU A 180 16.77 3.25 38.12
N VAL A 181 16.97 4.31 38.91
CA VAL A 181 16.35 4.43 40.24
C VAL A 181 14.98 5.11 40.07
N PRO A 182 13.87 4.47 40.42
CA PRO A 182 12.54 5.07 40.29
C PRO A 182 12.28 6.13 41.37
N GLU A 183 11.28 6.99 41.14
CA GLU A 183 10.92 8.10 42.02
C GLU A 183 10.56 7.64 43.44
N SER A 184 9.85 6.51 43.56
CA SER A 184 9.51 5.91 44.86
C SER A 184 10.75 5.59 45.70
N VAL A 185 11.77 5.04 45.07
CA VAL A 185 13.03 4.65 45.73
C VAL A 185 13.88 5.89 46.02
N LEU A 186 13.88 6.89 45.13
CA LEU A 186 14.54 8.17 45.38
C LEU A 186 13.96 8.88 46.61
N ARG A 187 12.65 8.80 46.82
CA ARG A 187 11.98 9.36 48.00
C ARG A 187 12.41 8.66 49.29
N GLU A 188 12.48 7.33 49.29
CA GLU A 188 12.96 6.57 50.44
C GLU A 188 14.45 6.82 50.73
N ARG A 189 15.29 6.87 49.67
CA ARG A 189 16.71 7.21 49.79
C ARG A 189 16.90 8.63 50.30
N TYR A 190 16.03 9.56 49.92
CA TYR A 190 16.07 10.93 50.41
C TYR A 190 15.89 10.99 51.93
N GLN A 191 14.91 10.29 52.51
CA GLN A 191 14.69 10.29 53.96
C GLN A 191 15.93 9.78 54.73
N LYS A 192 16.60 8.75 54.22
CA LYS A 192 17.84 8.22 54.81
C LYS A 192 19.01 9.21 54.67
N MET A 193 19.11 9.84 53.50
CA MET A 193 20.12 10.84 53.21
C MET A 193 19.92 12.09 54.07
N GLU A 194 18.70 12.61 54.18
CA GLU A 194 18.31 13.74 55.02
C GLU A 194 18.75 13.50 56.47
N ALA A 195 18.42 12.34 57.05
CA ALA A 195 18.84 11.98 58.41
C ALA A 195 20.37 11.92 58.59
N THR A 196 21.13 11.67 57.51
CA THR A 196 22.60 11.63 57.53
C THR A 196 23.17 13.03 57.32
N ALA A 197 22.64 13.78 56.37
CA ALA A 197 23.05 15.14 56.05
C ALA A 197 22.78 16.09 57.23
N LEU A 198 21.64 15.95 57.92
CA LEU A 198 21.31 16.74 59.12
C LEU A 198 22.31 16.52 60.27
N LYS A 199 22.87 15.31 60.42
CA LYS A 199 23.87 15.02 61.46
C LYS A 199 25.21 15.68 61.17
N VAL A 200 25.48 16.00 59.92
CA VAL A 200 26.77 16.52 59.44
C VAL A 200 26.64 17.95 58.89
N ALA A 201 25.50 18.60 59.12
CA ALA A 201 25.17 19.92 58.59
C ALA A 201 26.09 21.04 59.11
N LEU A 202 26.63 20.91 60.33
CA LEU A 202 27.53 21.91 60.93
C LEU A 202 29.01 21.70 60.58
N VAL A 203 29.33 20.74 59.71
CA VAL A 203 30.71 20.37 59.37
C VAL A 203 31.10 21.01 58.04
N GLU A 204 32.04 21.95 58.11
CA GLU A 204 32.60 22.65 56.95
C GLU A 204 33.48 21.73 56.07
N GLN A 205 33.79 22.17 54.84
CA GLN A 205 34.44 21.33 53.81
C GLN A 205 35.84 20.82 54.19
N GLU A 206 36.58 21.52 55.04
CA GLU A 206 37.96 21.14 55.43
C GLU A 206 38.03 20.06 56.52
N GLY A 207 36.86 19.59 56.99
CA GLY A 207 36.75 18.66 58.09
C GLY A 207 36.82 19.38 59.44
N ALA A 208 36.06 18.89 60.41
CA ALA A 208 35.96 19.51 61.72
C ALA A 208 36.60 18.61 62.80
N PRO A 209 37.16 19.16 63.89
CA PRO A 209 37.53 18.37 65.06
C PRO A 209 36.34 17.55 65.60
N LEU A 210 36.60 16.34 66.12
CA LEU A 210 35.58 15.38 66.62
C LEU A 210 34.48 15.98 67.52
N PRO A 211 34.75 16.95 68.42
CA PRO A 211 33.70 17.62 69.20
C PRO A 211 32.64 18.32 68.36
N ILE A 212 32.98 18.87 67.19
CA ILE A 212 32.03 19.56 66.30
C ILE A 212 31.07 18.56 65.66
N TYR A 213 31.51 17.34 65.35
CA TYR A 213 30.59 16.28 64.91
C TYR A 213 29.59 15.89 66.00
N PHE A 214 30.02 15.84 67.26
CA PHE A 214 29.12 15.56 68.40
C PHE A 214 28.10 16.69 68.60
N ILE A 215 28.55 17.95 68.52
CA ILE A 215 27.67 19.12 68.63
C ILE A 215 26.68 19.16 67.46
N SER A 216 27.12 18.90 66.22
CA SER A 216 26.27 18.82 65.03
C SER A 216 25.20 17.73 65.18
N TRP A 217 25.57 16.55 65.68
CA TRP A 217 24.63 15.48 65.98
C TRP A 217 23.61 15.90 67.06
N LEU A 218 24.07 16.49 68.16
CA LEU A 218 23.21 16.97 69.25
C LEU A 218 22.26 18.07 68.79
N GLN A 219 22.75 19.02 67.99
CA GLN A 219 21.96 20.09 67.38
C GLN A 219 20.89 19.50 66.43
N SER A 220 21.23 18.52 65.59
CA SER A 220 20.28 17.87 64.69
C SER A 220 19.09 17.21 65.43
N THR A 221 19.34 16.70 66.63
CA THR A 221 18.30 16.05 67.45
C THR A 221 17.43 17.06 68.22
N LEU A 222 18.00 18.21 68.62
CA LEU A 222 17.27 19.28 69.31
C LEU A 222 16.51 20.23 68.35
N LEU A 223 16.99 20.42 67.12
CA LEU A 223 16.39 21.36 66.15
C LEU A 223 15.12 20.87 65.45
N PHE A 224 14.65 19.65 65.75
CA PHE A 224 13.30 19.19 65.36
C PHE A 224 12.17 20.15 65.84
N MET A 225 12.48 21.08 66.75
CA MET A 225 11.55 22.07 67.29
C MET A 225 11.43 23.40 66.51
N LYS A 226 12.29 23.66 65.52
CA LYS A 226 12.16 24.85 64.65
C LYS A 226 11.76 24.43 63.24
N LEU A 227 10.47 24.20 63.03
CA LEU A 227 9.91 24.16 61.67
C LEU A 227 9.70 25.59 61.20
N SER A 228 10.63 26.09 60.38
CA SER A 228 10.38 27.28 59.57
C SER A 228 9.27 26.92 58.56
N GLY A 229 8.07 27.48 58.74
CA GLY A 229 6.97 27.27 57.81
C GLY A 229 7.32 27.81 56.43
N ILE A 230 7.09 27.04 55.37
CA ILE A 230 7.37 27.47 54.00
C ILE A 230 6.36 28.57 53.63
N PRO A 231 6.82 29.76 53.21
CA PRO A 231 5.91 30.86 52.85
C PRO A 231 5.06 30.48 51.63
N GLN A 232 3.77 30.83 51.66
CA GLN A 232 2.81 30.50 50.58
C GLN A 232 3.25 31.01 49.20
N GLN A 233 4.01 32.11 49.15
CA GLN A 233 4.55 32.66 47.92
C GLN A 233 5.52 31.72 47.20
N GLU A 234 6.31 30.92 47.94
CA GLU A 234 7.20 29.90 47.35
C GLU A 234 6.43 28.70 46.80
N ILE A 235 5.23 28.45 47.33
CA ILE A 235 4.36 27.37 46.88
C ILE A 235 3.75 27.71 45.52
N ASP A 236 3.30 28.95 45.35
CA ASP A 236 2.65 29.42 44.12
C ASP A 236 3.65 29.62 42.98
N LYS A 237 4.87 30.08 43.31
CA LYS A 237 5.98 30.23 42.36
C LYS A 237 7.28 29.77 43.02
N PRO A 238 7.78 28.57 42.71
CA PRO A 238 9.08 28.14 43.21
C PRO A 238 10.15 29.10 42.64
N PRO A 239 10.97 29.73 43.50
CA PRO A 239 11.99 30.66 43.03
C PRO A 239 13.03 29.93 42.17
N GLN A 240 13.61 30.62 41.18
CA GLN A 240 14.63 30.02 40.31
C GLN A 240 15.91 29.71 41.08
N GLU A 241 16.22 30.54 42.07
CA GLU A 241 17.36 30.43 42.99
C GLU A 241 16.84 30.42 44.43
N PRO A 242 17.37 29.55 45.33
CA PRO A 242 17.09 29.63 46.76
C PRO A 242 17.51 31.00 47.31
N PHE A 243 16.81 31.52 48.33
CA PHE A 243 17.24 32.76 48.97
C PHE A 243 18.60 32.57 49.67
N GLU A 244 19.44 33.60 49.66
CA GLU A 244 20.84 33.52 50.15
C GLU A 244 20.94 33.22 51.66
N ASP A 245 19.91 33.56 52.45
CA ASP A 245 19.93 33.43 53.92
C ASP A 245 19.47 32.06 54.45
N LEU A 246 19.35 31.02 53.60
CA LEU A 246 18.88 29.72 54.06
C LEU A 246 19.99 28.88 54.70
N ASP A 247 19.71 28.37 55.90
CA ASP A 247 20.53 27.35 56.54
C ASP A 247 20.41 25.99 55.80
N THR A 248 21.45 25.16 55.91
CA THR A 248 21.51 23.76 55.48
C THR A 248 20.29 22.93 55.92
N PHE A 249 19.79 23.20 57.12
CA PHE A 249 18.57 22.59 57.67
C PHE A 249 17.32 23.01 56.90
N ASP A 250 17.15 24.31 56.63
CA ASP A 250 16.00 24.83 55.89
C ASP A 250 16.00 24.33 54.43
N LEU A 251 17.18 24.21 53.81
CA LEU A 251 17.34 23.65 52.47
C LEU A 251 16.86 22.19 52.39
N LEU A 252 17.28 21.34 53.34
CA LEU A 252 16.87 19.94 53.40
C LEU A 252 15.37 19.78 53.67
N GLN A 253 14.79 20.62 54.54
CA GLN A 253 13.34 20.59 54.80
C GLN A 253 12.52 21.03 53.58
N ARG A 254 12.94 22.08 52.88
CA ARG A 254 12.28 22.53 51.63
C ARG A 254 12.39 21.48 50.53
N ALA A 255 13.56 20.86 50.37
CA ALA A 255 13.73 19.76 49.44
C ALA A 255 12.80 18.58 49.77
N ARG A 256 12.64 18.22 51.05
CA ARG A 256 11.68 17.18 51.49
C ARG A 256 10.26 17.52 51.07
N PHE A 257 9.83 18.75 51.33
CA PHE A 257 8.49 19.23 51.00
C PHE A 257 8.18 19.10 49.51
N TRP A 258 9.13 19.45 48.63
CA TRP A 258 8.95 19.32 47.18
C TRP A 258 8.98 17.87 46.70
N ILE A 259 9.76 17.00 47.35
CA ILE A 259 9.79 15.55 47.06
C ILE A 259 8.47 14.89 47.43
N GLU A 260 7.86 15.25 48.56
CA GLU A 260 6.57 14.72 48.99
C GLU A 260 5.44 15.13 48.02
N ARG A 261 5.57 16.30 47.38
CA ARG A 261 4.65 16.80 46.33
C ARG A 261 4.95 16.27 44.92
N GLY A 262 6.02 15.49 44.74
CA GLY A 262 6.42 14.93 43.44
C GLY A 262 7.16 15.90 42.51
N ASN A 263 7.60 17.06 42.99
CA ASN A 263 8.43 17.98 42.22
C ASN A 263 9.92 17.75 42.53
N LEU A 264 10.47 16.69 41.95
CA LEU A 264 11.88 16.32 42.15
C LEU A 264 12.86 17.37 41.58
N ALA A 265 12.47 18.08 40.51
CA ALA A 265 13.33 19.08 39.87
C ALA A 265 13.69 20.22 40.83
N VAL A 266 12.71 20.73 41.57
CA VAL A 266 12.91 21.79 42.56
C VAL A 266 13.72 21.26 43.76
N ALA A 267 13.45 20.03 44.21
CA ALA A 267 14.20 19.43 45.30
C ALA A 267 15.69 19.23 44.98
N ILE A 268 16.03 18.81 43.76
CA ILE A 268 17.42 18.68 43.30
C ILE A 268 18.15 20.03 43.37
N ARG A 269 17.47 21.15 43.06
CA ARG A 269 18.08 22.49 43.16
C ARG A 269 18.42 22.86 44.60
N TYR A 270 17.49 22.67 45.53
CA TYR A 270 17.75 22.91 46.95
C TYR A 270 18.90 22.03 47.48
N VAL A 271 18.95 20.76 47.07
CA VAL A 271 20.04 19.86 47.45
C VAL A 271 21.39 20.25 46.80
N SER A 272 21.38 20.83 45.60
CA SER A 272 22.60 21.30 44.93
C SER A 272 23.25 22.50 45.61
N TYR A 273 22.45 23.29 46.33
CA TYR A 273 22.89 24.47 47.09
C TYR A 273 23.46 24.09 48.47
N LEU A 274 23.40 22.82 48.88
CA LEU A 274 24.04 22.38 50.12
C LEU A 274 25.55 22.57 50.04
N GLU A 275 26.12 23.00 51.15
CA GLU A 275 27.56 23.19 51.31
C GLU A 275 28.16 22.14 52.26
N GLY A 276 29.49 22.18 52.43
CA GLY A 276 30.17 21.37 53.44
C GLY A 276 30.05 19.85 53.25
N ALA A 277 30.11 19.15 54.38
CA ALA A 277 30.01 17.70 54.42
C ALA A 277 28.56 17.18 54.23
N SER A 278 27.53 18.02 54.42
CA SER A 278 26.15 17.71 54.00
C SER A 278 26.03 17.51 52.49
N ARG A 279 26.76 18.29 51.68
CA ARG A 279 26.83 18.10 50.22
C ARG A 279 27.43 16.76 49.85
N ALA A 280 28.51 16.36 50.53
CA ALA A 280 29.16 15.06 50.29
C ALA A 280 28.22 13.88 50.63
N ALA A 281 27.46 13.99 51.73
CA ALA A 281 26.45 13.00 52.09
C ALA A 281 25.31 12.92 51.05
N ALA A 282 24.91 14.07 50.49
CA ALA A 282 23.85 14.18 49.50
C ALA A 282 24.28 13.82 48.07
N ALA A 283 25.58 13.83 47.75
CA ALA A 283 26.11 13.64 46.39
C ALA A 283 25.59 12.36 45.72
N THR A 284 25.60 11.23 46.43
CA THR A 284 25.14 9.95 45.89
C THR A 284 23.65 9.95 45.52
N TRP A 285 22.83 10.64 46.32
CA TRP A 285 21.41 10.82 46.04
C TRP A 285 21.21 11.81 44.88
N TYR A 286 21.97 12.91 44.87
CA TYR A 286 21.92 13.95 43.86
C TYR A 286 22.23 13.39 42.46
N ASP A 287 23.29 12.60 42.32
CA ASP A 287 23.67 11.99 41.03
C ASP A 287 22.60 11.01 40.52
N ALA A 288 22.00 10.24 41.44
CA ALA A 288 20.90 9.33 41.12
C ALA A 288 19.63 10.10 40.70
N ALA A 289 19.29 11.18 41.42
CA ALA A 289 18.14 12.02 41.13
C ALA A 289 18.31 12.78 39.80
N ARG A 290 19.51 13.28 39.51
CA ARG A 290 19.86 13.90 38.23
C ARG A 290 19.71 12.91 37.07
N SER A 291 20.33 11.72 37.19
CA SER A 291 20.24 10.67 36.17
C SER A 291 18.78 10.27 35.91
N HIS A 292 17.97 10.17 36.97
CA HIS A 292 16.53 9.93 36.88
C HIS A 292 15.81 11.04 36.11
N MET A 293 16.05 12.31 36.44
CA MET A 293 15.40 13.44 35.75
C MET A 293 15.79 13.52 34.28
N GLU A 294 17.05 13.30 33.94
CA GLU A 294 17.52 13.27 32.55
C GLU A 294 16.82 12.15 31.75
N THR A 295 16.68 10.95 32.34
CA THR A 295 15.93 9.85 31.69
C THR A 295 14.44 10.13 31.56
N ARG A 296 13.83 10.76 32.56
CA ARG A 296 12.41 11.10 32.54
C ARG A 296 12.13 12.14 31.46
N GLN A 297 12.92 13.20 31.39
CA GLN A 297 12.81 14.22 30.35
C GLN A 297 13.03 13.63 28.96
N ALA A 298 14.01 12.73 28.81
CA ALA A 298 14.21 11.98 27.58
C ALA A 298 12.96 11.16 27.18
N ALA A 299 12.35 10.45 28.14
CA ALA A 299 11.12 9.69 27.91
C ALA A 299 9.93 10.57 27.50
N GLU A 300 9.74 11.69 28.19
CA GLU A 300 8.69 12.68 27.89
C GLU A 300 8.90 13.31 26.50
N ALA A 301 10.14 13.62 26.12
CA ALA A 301 10.47 14.14 24.79
C ALA A 301 10.16 13.10 23.69
N ILE A 302 10.51 11.83 23.90
CA ILE A 302 10.19 10.73 22.96
C ILE A 302 8.68 10.55 22.82
N LEU A 303 7.94 10.60 23.93
CA LEU A 303 6.48 10.51 23.91
C LEU A 303 5.82 11.67 23.18
N ALA A 304 6.26 12.90 23.44
CA ALA A 304 5.78 14.08 22.74
C ALA A 304 6.07 13.98 21.23
N HIS A 305 7.26 13.50 20.87
CA HIS A 305 7.63 13.27 19.48
C HIS A 305 6.78 12.18 18.82
N ALA A 306 6.58 11.04 19.49
CA ALA A 306 5.75 9.95 19.00
C ALA A 306 4.28 10.40 18.82
N ALA A 307 3.76 11.21 19.73
CA ALA A 307 2.43 11.80 19.62
C ALA A 307 2.31 12.79 18.45
N ALA A 308 3.33 13.63 18.23
CA ALA A 308 3.38 14.53 17.09
C ALA A 308 3.42 13.77 15.75
N LEU A 309 4.22 12.70 15.66
CA LEU A 309 4.26 11.81 14.50
C LEU A 309 2.89 11.14 14.29
N GLY A 310 2.23 10.68 15.35
CA GLY A 310 0.91 10.07 15.25
C GLY A 310 -0.18 11.03 14.76
N LEU A 311 -0.11 12.31 15.16
CA LEU A 311 -1.05 13.35 14.73
C LEU A 311 -0.84 13.80 13.28
N GLN A 312 0.38 13.71 12.75
CA GLN A 312 0.68 14.13 11.38
C GLN A 312 -0.01 13.25 10.31
N TYR A 313 -0.47 12.05 10.69
CA TYR A 313 -1.07 11.06 9.78
C TYR A 313 -2.55 10.76 10.05
N ILE A 314 -3.17 11.48 10.98
CA ILE A 314 -4.64 11.52 11.16
C ILE A 314 -5.21 12.60 10.24
#